data_AF-A0A8S3W2U5-F1
#
_entry.id   AF-A0A8S3W2U5-F1
#
_cell.length_a   1.000
_cell.length_b   1.000
_cell.length_c   1.000
_cell.angle_alpha   90.00
_cell.angle_beta   90.00
_cell.angle_gamma   90.00
#
_symmetry.space_group_name_H-M   'P 1'
#
loop_
_entity.id
_entity.type
_entity.pdbx_description
1 polymer ?
#
loop_
_entity_poly.entity_id
_entity_poly.type
_entity_poly.pdbx_seq_one_letter_code
_entity_poly.pdbx_strand_id
1 'polypeptide(L)'
;MFPRRNAINPRRISGIQRRTSGIRTLVNKFDARLDKLENTVPTILESQEQYGSQGFKSEILKLESTVNQLQADLNDRDQELLANDVELSGIPEESGANPTQLVLIVVTKLVIHLEEKELVNCMRVGGARQDATSHPRPIAVRLARRDVRNDVLRASAGL
;
A
#
# COMPACT_ATOMS: atom_id res chain seq x y z
N MET A 1 73.27 -21.05 -65.89
CA MET A 1 72.51 -21.95 -64.99
C MET A 1 71.29 -21.18 -64.49
N PHE A 2 70.16 -21.25 -65.19
CA PHE A 2 68.94 -20.48 -64.86
C PHE A 2 67.97 -21.35 -64.06
N PRO A 3 67.35 -20.83 -62.98
CA PRO A 3 66.52 -21.62 -62.10
C PRO A 3 65.18 -21.97 -62.75
N ARG A 4 64.73 -23.21 -62.55
CA ARG A 4 63.43 -23.72 -62.99
C ARG A 4 62.32 -22.87 -62.35
N ARG A 5 61.52 -22.18 -63.16
CA ARG A 5 60.28 -21.53 -62.72
C ARG A 5 59.30 -22.62 -62.28
N ASN A 6 58.95 -22.65 -60.99
CA ASN A 6 57.88 -23.48 -60.46
C ASN A 6 56.55 -23.08 -61.12
N ALA A 7 56.06 -23.89 -62.06
CA ALA A 7 54.75 -23.70 -62.67
C ALA A 7 53.66 -23.91 -61.60
N ILE A 8 52.84 -22.88 -61.37
CA ILE A 8 51.76 -22.92 -60.38
C ILE A 8 50.65 -23.84 -60.91
N ASN A 9 50.31 -24.87 -60.13
CA ASN A 9 49.32 -25.89 -60.53
C ASN A 9 47.89 -25.28 -60.58
N PRO A 10 47.20 -25.30 -61.74
CA PRO A 10 45.88 -24.67 -61.92
C PRO A 10 44.79 -25.28 -61.05
N ARG A 11 44.91 -26.56 -60.66
CA ARG A 11 43.96 -27.21 -59.73
C ARG A 11 44.07 -26.67 -58.31
N ARG A 12 45.27 -26.20 -57.89
CA ARG A 12 45.45 -25.57 -56.58
C ARG A 12 44.86 -24.16 -56.58
N ILE A 13 45.02 -23.42 -57.68
CA ILE A 13 44.43 -22.09 -57.85
C ILE A 13 42.90 -22.15 -57.80
N SER A 14 42.28 -23.10 -58.51
CA SER A 14 40.82 -23.25 -58.49
C SER A 14 40.27 -23.66 -57.12
N GLY A 15 41.00 -24.50 -56.37
CA GLY A 15 40.67 -24.85 -54.99
C GLY A 15 40.73 -23.66 -54.03
N ILE A 16 41.74 -22.78 -54.20
CA ILE A 16 41.87 -21.55 -53.42
C ILE A 16 40.73 -20.58 -53.78
N GLN A 17 40.46 -20.38 -55.07
CA GLN A 17 39.37 -19.51 -55.54
C GLN A 17 38.02 -19.92 -54.97
N ARG A 18 37.72 -21.23 -54.94
CA ARG A 18 36.49 -21.77 -54.33
C ARG A 18 36.40 -21.50 -52.83
N ARG A 19 37.51 -21.62 -52.10
CA ARG A 19 37.55 -21.29 -50.65
C ARG A 19 37.37 -19.80 -50.42
N THR A 20 38.03 -18.95 -51.21
CA THR A 20 37.89 -17.49 -51.10
C THR A 20 36.47 -17.02 -51.44
N SER A 21 35.79 -17.63 -52.41
CA SER A 21 34.38 -17.32 -52.69
C SER A 21 33.44 -17.78 -51.57
N GLY A 22 33.72 -18.94 -50.96
CA GLY A 22 32.97 -19.42 -49.80
C GLY A 22 33.10 -18.50 -48.59
N ILE A 23 34.32 -18.05 -48.29
CA ILE A 23 34.58 -17.08 -47.21
C ILE A 23 33.87 -15.76 -47.48
N ARG A 24 33.95 -15.24 -48.71
CA ARG A 24 33.31 -13.98 -49.07
C ARG A 24 31.79 -14.00 -48.89
N THR A 25 31.14 -15.09 -49.27
CA THR A 25 29.68 -15.23 -49.07
C THR A 25 29.33 -15.35 -47.58
N LEU A 26 30.17 -15.98 -46.78
CA LEU A 26 29.99 -16.06 -45.33
C LEU A 26 30.17 -14.69 -44.67
N VAL A 27 31.21 -13.94 -45.01
CA VAL A 27 31.44 -12.57 -44.52
C VAL A 27 30.25 -11.67 -44.84
N ASN A 28 29.78 -11.65 -46.09
CA ASN A 28 28.61 -10.85 -46.47
C ASN A 28 27.33 -11.24 -45.69
N LYS A 29 27.17 -12.52 -45.35
CA LYS A 29 26.04 -12.98 -44.51
C LYS A 29 26.17 -12.53 -43.06
N PHE A 30 27.40 -12.46 -42.53
CA PHE A 30 27.65 -11.94 -41.20
C PHE A 30 27.42 -10.43 -41.15
N ASP A 31 27.89 -9.68 -42.14
CA ASP A 31 27.66 -8.23 -42.25
C ASP A 31 26.16 -7.93 -42.26
N ALA A 32 25.38 -8.59 -43.12
CA ALA A 32 23.92 -8.40 -43.15
C ALA A 32 23.22 -8.78 -41.83
N ARG A 33 23.77 -9.73 -41.06
CA ARG A 33 23.23 -10.07 -39.73
C ARG A 33 23.63 -9.05 -38.67
N LEU A 34 24.84 -8.50 -38.76
CA LEU A 34 25.32 -7.43 -37.89
C LEU A 34 24.52 -6.16 -38.13
N ASP A 35 24.30 -5.77 -39.38
CA ASP A 35 23.44 -4.63 -39.74
C ASP A 35 22.04 -4.82 -39.18
N LYS A 36 21.46 -6.03 -39.31
CA LYS A 36 20.14 -6.31 -38.75
C LYS A 36 20.14 -6.20 -37.22
N LEU A 37 21.18 -6.72 -36.55
CA LEU A 37 21.30 -6.64 -35.10
C LEU A 37 21.44 -5.18 -34.65
N GLU A 38 22.33 -4.43 -35.29
CA GLU A 38 22.61 -3.02 -35.04
C GLU A 38 21.36 -2.16 -35.21
N ASN A 39 20.48 -2.47 -36.16
CA ASN A 39 19.21 -1.78 -36.33
C ASN A 39 18.13 -2.20 -35.31
N THR A 40 18.17 -3.44 -34.80
CA THR A 40 17.19 -3.92 -33.80
C THR A 40 17.48 -3.43 -32.38
N VAL A 41 18.75 -3.29 -32.01
CA VAL A 41 19.16 -2.83 -30.67
C VAL A 41 18.57 -1.45 -30.31
N PRO A 42 18.68 -0.39 -31.14
CA PRO A 42 18.12 0.92 -30.81
C PRO A 42 16.59 0.87 -30.72
N THR A 43 15.93 0.10 -31.59
CA THR A 43 14.46 -0.08 -31.55
C THR A 43 13.99 -0.73 -30.24
N ILE A 44 14.74 -1.71 -29.73
CA ILE A 44 14.43 -2.38 -28.45
C ILE A 44 14.69 -1.45 -27.27
N LEU A 45 15.77 -0.65 -27.32
CA LEU A 45 16.09 0.32 -26.27
C LEU A 45 15.05 1.44 -26.21
N GLU A 46 14.67 2.03 -27.35
CA GLU A 46 13.63 3.07 -27.41
C GLU A 46 12.27 2.54 -26.94
N SER A 47 11.90 1.32 -27.31
CA SER A 47 10.66 0.70 -26.81
C SER A 47 10.73 0.33 -25.32
N GLN A 48 11.88 -0.10 -24.79
CA GLN A 48 12.03 -0.31 -23.35
C GLN A 48 11.97 0.99 -22.55
N GLU A 49 12.57 2.09 -23.04
CA GLU A 49 12.52 3.38 -22.35
C GLU A 49 11.11 3.98 -22.33
N GLN A 50 10.39 3.89 -23.45
CA GLN A 50 9.02 4.43 -23.57
C GLN A 50 8.00 3.63 -22.74
N TYR A 51 8.06 2.29 -22.75
CA TYR A 51 7.08 1.44 -22.06
C TYR A 51 7.46 1.07 -20.63
N GLY A 52 8.75 0.93 -20.33
CA GLY A 52 9.22 0.44 -19.02
C GLY A 52 9.21 1.50 -17.91
N SER A 53 9.43 2.77 -18.24
CA SER A 53 9.64 3.81 -17.21
C SER A 53 8.44 4.71 -16.98
N GLN A 54 7.75 5.17 -18.03
CA GLN A 54 6.70 6.19 -17.88
C GLN A 54 5.31 5.59 -17.59
N GLY A 55 4.94 4.50 -18.26
CA GLY A 55 3.66 3.82 -18.04
C GLY A 55 3.55 3.24 -16.63
N PHE A 56 4.54 2.41 -16.24
CA PHE A 56 4.60 1.82 -14.90
C PHE A 56 4.71 2.88 -13.80
N LYS A 57 5.51 3.93 -13.96
CA LYS A 57 5.60 5.01 -12.97
C LYS A 57 4.28 5.77 -12.84
N SER A 58 3.60 6.05 -13.95
CA SER A 58 2.27 6.68 -13.93
C SER A 58 1.25 5.78 -13.22
N GLU A 59 1.25 4.48 -13.45
CA GLU A 59 0.35 3.55 -12.77
C GLU A 59 0.64 3.43 -11.28
N ILE A 60 1.93 3.36 -10.90
CA ILE A 60 2.37 3.36 -9.50
C ILE A 60 1.92 4.65 -8.81
N LEU A 61 2.14 5.82 -9.41
CA LEU A 61 1.71 7.10 -8.83
C LEU A 61 0.19 7.19 -8.67
N LYS A 62 -0.59 6.68 -9.64
CA LYS A 62 -2.05 6.61 -9.53
C LYS A 62 -2.49 5.68 -8.41
N LEU A 63 -1.82 4.54 -8.26
CA LEU A 63 -2.12 3.58 -7.22
C LEU A 63 -1.76 4.15 -5.84
N GLU A 64 -0.59 4.75 -5.68
CA GLU A 64 -0.16 5.44 -4.45
C GLU A 64 -1.13 6.57 -4.08
N SER A 65 -1.56 7.38 -5.05
CA SER A 65 -2.57 8.42 -4.82
C SER A 65 -3.90 7.82 -4.34
N THR A 66 -4.33 6.70 -4.93
CA THR A 66 -5.57 6.04 -4.54
C THR A 66 -5.46 5.45 -3.14
N VAL A 67 -4.33 4.83 -2.80
CA VAL A 67 -4.07 4.29 -1.47
C VAL A 67 -4.08 5.41 -0.42
N ASN A 68 -3.43 6.53 -0.70
CA ASN A 68 -3.42 7.69 0.21
C ASN A 68 -4.83 8.27 0.40
N GLN A 69 -5.62 8.36 -0.67
CA GLN A 69 -7.01 8.81 -0.58
C GLN A 69 -7.86 7.86 0.27
N LEU A 70 -7.75 6.55 0.02
CA LEU A 70 -8.51 5.55 0.80
C LEU A 70 -8.09 5.53 2.27
N GLN A 71 -6.81 5.73 2.57
CA GLN A 71 -6.34 5.87 3.95
C GLN A 71 -6.92 7.10 4.64
N ALA A 72 -6.99 8.23 3.94
CA ALA A 72 -7.64 9.44 4.45
C ALA A 72 -9.14 9.20 4.70
N ASP A 73 -9.85 8.62 3.73
CA ASP A 73 -11.28 8.31 3.83
C ASP A 73 -11.58 7.35 5.00
N LEU A 74 -10.73 6.34 5.22
CA LEU A 74 -10.84 5.43 6.36
C LEU A 74 -10.65 6.16 7.68
N ASN A 75 -9.62 7.00 7.77
CA ASN A 75 -9.38 7.79 8.98
C ASN A 75 -10.56 8.73 9.27
N ASP A 76 -11.10 9.40 8.25
CA ASP A 76 -12.25 10.30 8.42
C ASP A 76 -13.49 9.54 8.89
N ARG A 77 -13.75 8.35 8.32
CA ARG A 77 -14.85 7.47 8.73
C ARG A 77 -14.67 6.96 10.15
N ASP A 78 -13.47 6.57 10.55
CA ASP A 78 -13.18 6.10 11.90
C ASP A 78 -13.36 7.23 12.92
N GLN A 79 -12.91 8.44 12.60
CA GLN A 79 -13.15 9.63 13.44
C GLN A 79 -14.65 9.97 13.53
N GLU A 80 -15.41 9.80 12.44
CA GLU A 80 -16.86 9.97 12.43
C GLU A 80 -17.57 8.93 13.32
N LEU A 81 -17.12 7.68 13.32
CA LEU A 81 -17.66 6.63 14.19
C LEU A 81 -17.37 6.89 15.67
N LEU A 82 -16.17 7.38 15.99
CA LEU A 82 -15.80 7.80 17.34
C LEU A 82 -16.50 9.10 17.76
N ALA A 83 -17.14 9.81 16.82
CA ALA A 83 -17.75 11.09 17.11
C ALA A 83 -19.02 11.00 17.99
N ASN A 84 -19.45 9.81 18.37
CA ASN A 84 -20.55 9.65 19.33
C ASN A 84 -20.12 8.89 20.59
N ASP A 85 -18.84 8.57 20.72
CA ASP A 85 -18.32 7.73 21.79
C ASP A 85 -17.77 8.61 22.94
N VAL A 86 -18.01 8.17 24.18
CA VAL A 86 -17.49 8.74 25.42
C VAL A 86 -16.96 7.63 26.30
N GLU A 87 -15.85 7.88 26.98
CA GLU A 87 -15.27 6.95 27.92
C GLU A 87 -15.42 7.47 29.36
N LEU A 88 -16.01 6.64 30.24
CA LEU A 88 -16.08 6.92 31.67
C LEU A 88 -15.04 6.06 32.40
N SER A 89 -14.04 6.72 32.98
CA SER A 89 -12.98 6.10 33.77
C SER A 89 -13.20 6.27 35.27
N GLY A 90 -12.62 5.38 36.08
CA GLY A 90 -12.61 5.50 37.55
C GLY A 90 -13.86 5.01 38.27
N ILE A 91 -14.80 4.37 37.56
CA ILE A 91 -16.01 3.80 38.18
C ILE A 91 -15.67 2.41 38.77
N PRO A 92 -15.87 2.18 40.09
CA PRO A 92 -15.53 0.91 40.73
C PRO A 92 -16.26 -0.28 40.09
N GLU A 93 -15.59 -1.43 40.02
CA GLU A 93 -16.16 -2.66 39.46
C GLU A 93 -16.87 -3.46 40.54
N GLU A 94 -18.20 -3.45 40.52
CA GLU A 94 -19.02 -4.32 41.38
C GLU A 94 -19.63 -5.47 40.58
N SER A 95 -19.67 -6.66 41.19
CA SER A 95 -20.27 -7.84 40.57
C SER A 95 -21.77 -7.64 40.37
N GLY A 96 -22.25 -7.85 39.14
CA GLY A 96 -23.66 -7.67 38.79
C GLY A 96 -24.09 -6.22 38.50
N ALA A 97 -23.17 -5.26 38.51
CA ALA A 97 -23.49 -3.87 38.15
C ALA A 97 -23.76 -3.74 36.64
N ASN A 98 -24.90 -3.12 36.30
CA ASN A 98 -25.25 -2.82 34.91
C ASN A 98 -24.55 -1.52 34.47
N PRO A 99 -23.66 -1.56 33.44
CA PRO A 99 -22.93 -0.38 32.99
C PRO A 99 -23.86 0.73 32.46
N THR A 100 -25.01 0.39 31.86
CA THR A 100 -26.00 1.38 31.39
C THR A 100 -26.58 2.20 32.54
N GLN A 101 -26.92 1.55 33.66
CA GLN A 101 -27.44 2.23 34.85
C GLN A 101 -26.39 3.14 35.48
N LEU A 102 -25.13 2.69 35.53
CA LEU A 102 -24.02 3.50 36.04
C LEU A 102 -23.83 4.77 35.21
N VAL A 103 -23.86 4.67 33.88
CA VAL A 103 -23.78 5.84 32.99
C VAL A 103 -24.93 6.81 33.26
N LEU A 104 -26.16 6.31 33.35
CA LEU A 104 -27.33 7.16 33.61
C LEU A 104 -27.21 7.93 34.92
N ILE A 105 -26.73 7.27 35.98
CA ILE A 105 -26.48 7.90 37.28
C ILE A 105 -25.42 8.98 37.15
N VAL A 106 -24.28 8.69 36.50
CA VAL A 106 -23.18 9.66 36.34
C VAL A 106 -23.63 10.87 35.55
N VAL A 107 -24.34 10.67 34.44
CA VAL A 107 -24.83 11.77 33.60
C VAL A 107 -25.88 12.61 34.32
N THR A 108 -26.74 11.98 35.13
CA THR A 108 -27.69 12.69 36.02
C THR A 108 -26.95 13.54 37.06
N LYS A 109 -25.79 13.07 37.56
CA LYS A 109 -24.94 13.86 38.49
C LYS A 109 -24.26 15.05 37.81
N LEU A 110 -24.05 14.98 36.50
CA LEU A 110 -23.57 16.11 35.69
C LEU A 110 -24.69 17.08 35.26
N VAL A 111 -25.91 16.92 35.81
CA VAL A 111 -27.08 17.77 35.51
C VAL A 111 -27.51 17.67 34.04
N ILE A 112 -27.28 16.52 33.41
CA ILE A 112 -27.74 16.24 32.05
C ILE A 112 -28.85 15.19 32.12
N HIS A 113 -29.95 15.47 31.44
CA HIS A 113 -31.02 14.50 31.26
C HIS A 113 -30.69 13.62 30.05
N LEU A 114 -30.28 12.38 30.34
CA LEU A 114 -30.05 11.35 29.34
C LEU A 114 -31.12 10.28 29.51
N GLU A 115 -31.75 9.85 28.42
CA GLU A 115 -32.65 8.69 28.44
C GLU A 115 -31.95 7.42 27.93
N GLU A 116 -32.40 6.24 28.36
CA GLU A 116 -31.81 4.96 27.91
C GLU A 116 -31.90 4.77 26.39
N LYS A 117 -32.92 5.34 25.74
CA LYS A 117 -33.08 5.34 24.27
C LYS A 117 -31.98 6.11 23.53
N GLU A 118 -31.28 7.01 24.21
CA GLU A 118 -30.20 7.82 23.64
C GLU A 118 -28.84 7.12 23.77
N LEU A 119 -28.80 5.97 24.43
CA LEU A 119 -27.63 5.14 24.59
C LEU A 119 -27.72 3.96 23.61
N VAL A 120 -26.79 3.91 22.66
CA VAL A 120 -26.73 2.86 21.64
C VAL A 120 -26.03 1.63 22.17
N ASN A 121 -24.90 1.84 22.86
CA ASN A 121 -24.14 0.76 23.45
C ASN A 121 -23.41 1.26 24.71
N CYS A 122 -23.29 0.40 25.71
CA CYS A 122 -22.52 0.68 26.91
C CYS A 122 -21.91 -0.62 27.43
N MET A 123 -20.59 -0.65 27.54
CA MET A 123 -19.87 -1.82 28.02
C MET A 123 -18.56 -1.46 28.70
N ARG A 124 -18.13 -2.30 29.64
CA ARG A 124 -16.76 -2.21 30.15
C ARG A 124 -15.78 -2.74 29.11
N VAL A 125 -14.74 -1.97 28.85
CA VAL A 125 -13.71 -2.30 27.86
C VAL A 125 -12.46 -2.79 28.56
N GLY A 126 -11.85 -3.85 28.01
CA GLY A 126 -10.63 -4.46 28.52
C GLY A 126 -10.84 -5.80 29.24
N GLY A 127 -9.76 -6.59 29.30
CA GLY A 127 -9.74 -7.89 29.98
C GLY A 127 -9.98 -7.77 31.47
N ALA A 128 -10.69 -8.74 32.06
CA ALA A 128 -10.94 -8.79 33.50
C ALA A 128 -9.60 -8.84 34.25
N ARG A 129 -9.37 -7.87 35.13
CA ARG A 129 -8.12 -7.75 35.90
C ARG A 129 -8.32 -8.41 37.26
N GLN A 130 -7.38 -9.27 37.66
CA GLN A 130 -7.46 -10.05 38.90
C GLN A 130 -6.95 -9.27 40.12
N ASP A 131 -6.25 -8.15 39.90
CA ASP A 131 -5.59 -7.39 40.95
C ASP A 131 -6.42 -6.19 41.42
N ALA A 132 -6.74 -6.14 42.71
CA ALA A 132 -7.48 -5.04 43.35
C ALA A 132 -6.72 -3.69 43.37
N THR A 133 -5.44 -3.69 43.02
CA THR A 133 -4.61 -2.48 42.87
C THR A 133 -4.66 -1.90 41.46
N SER A 134 -5.28 -2.60 40.51
CA SER A 134 -5.45 -2.10 39.15
C SER A 134 -6.57 -1.07 39.08
N HIS A 135 -6.36 -0.02 38.26
CA HIS A 135 -7.43 0.90 37.88
C HIS A 135 -8.66 0.14 37.34
N PRO A 136 -9.89 0.56 37.73
CA PRO A 136 -11.12 -0.01 37.18
C PRO A 136 -11.17 0.12 35.66
N ARG A 137 -11.71 -0.90 34.99
CA ARG A 137 -11.90 -0.88 33.53
C ARG A 137 -12.82 0.26 33.13
N PRO A 138 -12.47 1.02 32.09
CA PRO A 138 -13.33 2.09 31.62
C PRO A 138 -14.64 1.54 31.05
N ILE A 139 -15.68 2.35 31.12
CA ILE A 139 -16.95 2.12 30.45
C ILE A 139 -16.93 2.91 29.14
N ALA A 140 -16.96 2.22 28.01
CA ALA A 140 -17.18 2.85 26.72
C ALA A 140 -18.69 2.99 26.46
N VAL A 141 -19.10 4.19 26.12
CA VAL A 141 -20.50 4.57 25.89
C VAL A 141 -20.61 5.14 24.50
N ARG A 142 -21.49 4.55 23.68
CA ARG A 142 -21.90 5.11 22.39
C ARG A 142 -23.25 5.77 22.53
N LEU A 143 -23.29 7.07 22.28
CA LEU A 143 -24.51 7.87 22.29
C LEU A 143 -25.16 7.88 20.91
N ALA A 144 -26.47 8.09 20.86
CA ALA A 144 -27.22 8.15 19.60
C ALA A 144 -26.97 9.46 18.85
N ARG A 145 -26.58 10.52 19.56
CA ARG A 145 -26.43 11.87 19.02
C ARG A 145 -25.15 12.53 19.52
N ARG A 146 -24.49 13.26 18.63
CA ARG A 146 -23.28 14.03 18.92
C ARG A 146 -23.54 15.21 19.86
N ASP A 147 -24.73 15.80 19.81
CA ASP A 147 -25.07 16.95 20.65
C ASP A 147 -25.07 16.55 22.13
N VAL A 148 -25.71 15.43 22.46
CA VAL A 148 -25.72 14.84 23.81
C VAL A 148 -24.29 14.53 24.28
N ARG A 149 -23.45 14.00 23.38
CA ARG A 149 -22.04 13.76 23.66
C ARG A 149 -21.29 15.05 24.02
N ASN A 150 -21.52 16.11 23.26
CA ASN A 150 -20.90 17.42 23.51
C ASN A 150 -21.39 18.04 24.83
N ASP A 151 -22.66 17.85 25.18
CA ASP A 151 -23.20 18.33 26.45
C ASP A 151 -22.54 17.63 27.64
N VAL A 152 -22.37 16.29 27.56
CA VAL A 152 -21.64 15.49 28.57
C VAL A 152 -20.18 15.94 28.71
N LEU A 153 -19.49 16.15 27.59
CA LEU A 153 -18.11 16.63 27.61
C LEU A 153 -17.99 18.05 28.18
N ARG A 154 -18.94 18.95 27.86
CA ARG A 154 -18.97 20.31 28.40
C ARG A 154 -19.20 20.32 29.91
N ALA A 155 -20.21 19.59 30.37
CA ALA A 155 -20.55 19.53 31.79
C ALA A 155 -19.41 18.92 32.64
N SER A 156 -18.66 17.97 32.09
CA SER A 156 -17.51 17.36 32.77
C SER A 156 -16.25 18.23 32.76
N ALA A 157 -16.06 19.06 31.74
CA ALA A 157 -14.90 19.96 31.64
C ALA A 157 -14.98 21.20 32.56
N GLY A 158 -16.14 21.45 33.20
CA GLY A 158 -16.32 22.59 34.10
C GLY A 158 -16.29 23.96 33.40
N LEU A 159 -16.65 24.01 32.12
CA LEU A 159 -16.75 25.21 31.28
C LEU A 159 -18.19 25.52 30.89
#